data_AF-A0A031IJ55-F1
#
_entry.id   AF-A0A031IJ55-F1
#
_cell.length_a   1.000
_cell.length_b   1.000
_cell.length_c   1.000
_cell.angle_alpha   90.00
_cell.angle_beta   90.00
_cell.angle_gamma   90.00
#
_symmetry.space_group_name_H-M   'P 1'
#
loop_
_entity.id
_entity.type
_entity.pdbx_description
1 polymer ?
#
loop_
_entity_poly.entity_id
_entity_poly.type
_entity_poly.pdbx_seq_one_letter_code
_entity_poly.pdbx_strand_id
1 'polypeptide(L)'
;MDSVVTFAPLIVLFFIWMSLSQKADEAKRRQQTILKKLQRIEEHLGLNEVSLEEAALQVELVQLLKEGKMVEAVKRVRESLGLSLLEAKQYVDQLKSEHRL
;
A
#
# COMPACT_ATOMS: atom_id res chain seq x y z
N MET A 1 -46.85 43.23 -1.26
CA MET A 1 -46.19 42.52 -0.15
C MET A 1 -45.97 41.03 -0.48
N ASP A 2 -46.26 40.63 -1.72
CA ASP A 2 -46.41 39.22 -2.13
C ASP A 2 -45.13 38.60 -2.69
N SER A 3 -44.20 39.44 -3.18
CA SER A 3 -42.90 38.99 -3.68
C SER A 3 -42.01 38.42 -2.58
N VAL A 4 -42.06 38.96 -1.35
CA VAL A 4 -41.20 38.47 -0.25
C VAL A 4 -41.65 37.09 0.25
N VAL A 5 -42.96 36.84 0.25
CA VAL A 5 -43.55 35.57 0.72
C VAL A 5 -43.25 34.42 -0.25
N THR A 6 -43.16 34.70 -1.55
CA THR A 6 -42.85 33.69 -2.57
C THR A 6 -41.37 33.27 -2.59
N PHE A 7 -40.44 34.16 -2.24
CA PHE A 7 -39.01 33.83 -2.14
C PHE A 7 -38.60 33.23 -0.80
N ALA A 8 -39.40 33.39 0.26
CA ALA A 8 -39.13 32.81 1.58
C ALA A 8 -38.76 31.31 1.58
N PRO A 9 -39.48 30.40 0.89
CA PRO A 9 -39.11 28.98 0.87
C PRO A 9 -37.80 28.70 0.11
N LEU A 10 -37.47 29.49 -0.91
CA LEU A 10 -36.23 29.35 -1.67
C LEU A 10 -35.01 29.76 -0.84
N ILE A 11 -35.15 30.80 -0.01
CA ILE A 11 -34.10 31.23 0.92
C ILE A 11 -33.85 30.15 1.98
N VAL A 12 -34.92 29.53 2.51
CA VAL A 12 -34.79 28.43 3.48
C VAL A 12 -34.09 27.22 2.86
N LEU A 13 -34.45 26.83 1.64
CA LEU A 13 -33.78 25.73 0.92
C LEU A 13 -32.30 26.04 0.64
N PHE A 14 -31.99 27.28 0.25
CA PHE A 14 -30.60 27.72 0.05
C PHE A 14 -29.79 27.66 1.36
N PHE A 15 -30.38 28.11 2.48
CA PHE A 15 -29.73 28.03 3.79
C PHE A 15 -29.54 26.58 4.27
N ILE A 16 -30.48 25.68 3.99
CA ILE A 16 -30.34 24.24 4.28
C ILE A 16 -29.20 23.65 3.46
N TRP A 17 -29.12 23.96 2.16
CA TRP A 17 -28.03 23.53 1.29
C TRP A 17 -26.67 24.09 1.73
N MET A 18 -26.65 25.38 2.10
CA MET A 18 -25.46 26.07 2.59
C MET A 18 -24.99 25.49 3.94
N SER A 19 -25.89 25.16 4.85
CA SER A 19 -25.56 24.53 6.14
C SER A 19 -24.99 23.12 5.97
N LEU A 20 -25.47 22.36 4.98
CA LEU A 20 -24.93 21.04 4.66
C LEU A 20 -23.52 21.14 4.05
N SER A 21 -23.22 22.22 3.31
CA SER A 21 -21.90 22.46 2.73
C SER A 21 -20.80 22.82 3.74
N GLN A 22 -21.14 23.33 4.94
CA GLN A 22 -20.13 23.69 5.95
C GLN A 22 -19.49 22.48 6.66
N LYS A 23 -20.22 21.36 6.78
CA LYS A 23 -19.67 20.14 7.41
C LYS A 23 -18.94 19.22 6.43
N ALA A 24 -19.15 19.41 5.13
CA ALA A 24 -18.47 18.63 4.09
C ALA A 24 -16.97 18.99 3.97
N ASP A 25 -16.56 20.16 4.44
CA ASP A 25 -15.16 20.61 4.42
C ASP A 25 -14.33 20.15 5.63
N GLU A 26 -14.97 19.65 6.69
CA GLU A 26 -14.28 19.06 7.84
C GLU A 26 -14.06 17.54 7.65
N ALA A 27 -15.03 16.85 7.03
CA ALA A 27 -14.91 15.43 6.70
C ALA A 27 -13.79 15.15 5.68
N LYS A 28 -13.52 16.10 4.78
CA LYS A 28 -12.40 16.04 3.84
C LYS A 28 -11.03 16.24 4.49
N ARG A 29 -10.94 16.95 5.62
CA ARG A 29 -9.66 17.22 6.30
C ARG A 29 -9.17 16.04 7.13
N ARG A 30 -10.07 15.21 7.68
CA ARG A 30 -9.68 13.99 8.42
C ARG A 30 -9.13 12.89 7.52
N GLN A 31 -9.63 12.76 6.30
CA GLN A 31 -9.12 11.73 5.39
C GLN A 31 -7.75 12.07 4.79
N GLN A 32 -7.45 13.36 4.58
CA GLN A 32 -6.17 13.75 4.00
C GLN A 32 -4.96 13.40 4.88
N THR A 33 -5.15 13.29 6.19
CA THR A 33 -4.05 12.93 7.12
C THR A 33 -3.79 11.42 7.16
N ILE A 34 -4.79 10.59 6.84
CA ILE A 34 -4.62 9.13 6.79
C ILE A 34 -3.85 8.74 5.52
N LEU A 35 -4.19 9.31 4.37
CA LEU A 35 -3.48 9.05 3.11
C LEU A 35 -2.04 9.57 3.11
N LYS A 36 -1.79 10.76 3.68
CA LYS A 36 -0.42 11.31 3.79
C LYS A 36 0.51 10.50 4.70
N LYS A 37 -0.05 9.71 5.63
CA LYS A 37 0.73 8.81 6.49
C LYS A 37 1.07 7.48 5.78
N LEU A 38 0.23 7.02 4.86
CA LEU A 38 0.56 5.87 4.01
C LEU A 38 1.69 6.22 3.03
N GLN A 39 1.62 7.39 2.39
CA GLN A 39 2.69 7.88 1.50
C GLN A 39 4.07 7.98 2.18
N ARG A 40 4.13 8.37 3.46
CA ARG A 40 5.40 8.51 4.18
C ARG A 40 5.97 7.16 4.64
N ILE A 41 5.15 6.13 4.80
CA ILE A 41 5.62 4.76 5.03
C ILE A 41 6.08 4.17 3.68
N GLU A 42 5.40 4.51 2.59
CA GLU A 42 5.73 4.04 1.23
C GLU A 42 7.05 4.62 0.68
N GLU A 43 7.31 5.92 0.85
CA GLU A 43 8.56 6.57 0.42
C GLU A 43 9.79 6.18 1.25
N HIS A 44 9.61 5.71 2.49
CA HIS A 44 10.72 5.20 3.32
C HIS A 44 10.88 3.68 3.27
N LEU A 45 9.91 2.93 2.73
CA LEU A 45 10.00 1.48 2.55
C LEU A 45 10.19 1.04 1.09
N GLY A 46 10.08 1.91 0.09
CA GLY A 46 10.35 1.53 -1.30
C GLY A 46 9.36 0.51 -1.88
N LEU A 47 8.14 0.43 -1.33
CA LEU A 47 7.15 -0.59 -1.70
C LEU A 47 6.11 -0.09 -2.72
N ASN A 48 6.50 0.76 -3.67
CA ASN A 48 5.61 1.09 -4.80
C ASN A 48 5.89 0.25 -6.06
N GLU A 49 6.83 -0.69 -5.98
CA GLU A 49 6.88 -1.84 -6.88
C GLU A 49 7.38 -3.01 -6.05
N VAL A 50 6.50 -3.72 -5.33
CA VAL A 50 6.75 -5.17 -5.24
C VAL A 50 6.55 -5.64 -6.67
N SER A 51 7.62 -5.53 -7.44
CA SER A 51 7.63 -5.84 -8.85
C SER A 51 7.08 -7.25 -8.98
N LEU A 52 6.28 -7.51 -10.02
CA LEU A 52 5.81 -8.86 -10.31
C LEU A 52 6.99 -9.87 -10.33
N GLU A 53 8.18 -9.36 -10.62
CA GLU A 53 9.46 -10.04 -10.59
C GLU A 53 9.92 -10.46 -9.18
N GLU A 54 9.80 -9.62 -8.14
CA GLU A 54 10.11 -9.99 -6.75
C GLU A 54 9.17 -11.08 -6.22
N ALA A 55 7.87 -10.97 -6.51
CA ALA A 55 6.89 -11.99 -6.13
C ALA A 55 7.14 -13.32 -6.87
N ALA A 56 7.44 -13.25 -8.18
CA ALA A 56 7.81 -14.42 -8.97
C ALA A 56 9.10 -15.07 -8.47
N LEU A 57 10.10 -14.27 -8.10
CA LEU A 57 11.36 -14.74 -7.52
C LEU A 57 11.12 -15.50 -6.21
N GLN A 58 10.28 -14.98 -5.31
CA GLN A 58 9.95 -15.69 -4.07
C GLN A 58 9.28 -17.05 -4.34
N VAL A 59 8.35 -17.11 -5.27
CA VAL A 59 7.68 -18.36 -5.67
C VAL A 59 8.70 -19.37 -6.23
N GLU A 60 9.61 -18.92 -7.09
CA GLU A 60 10.70 -19.72 -7.64
C GLU A 60 11.61 -20.27 -6.53
N LEU A 61 12.01 -19.44 -5.57
CA LEU A 61 12.87 -19.84 -4.45
C LEU A 61 12.20 -20.88 -3.54
N VAL A 62 10.92 -20.68 -3.20
CA VAL A 62 10.16 -21.65 -2.41
C VAL A 62 10.08 -22.99 -3.13
N GLN A 63 9.90 -22.99 -4.46
CA GLN A 63 9.87 -24.20 -5.26
C GLN A 63 11.22 -24.93 -5.26
N LEU A 64 12.33 -24.20 -5.47
CA LEU A 64 13.68 -24.77 -5.38
C LEU A 64 13.98 -25.36 -4.00
N LEU A 65 13.49 -24.73 -2.92
CA LEU A 65 13.66 -25.24 -1.57
C LEU A 65 12.88 -26.52 -1.31
N LYS A 66 11.64 -26.61 -1.81
CA LYS A 66 10.84 -27.85 -1.76
C LYS A 66 11.50 -29.00 -2.50
N GLU A 67 12.21 -28.70 -3.59
CA GLU A 67 12.97 -29.68 -4.37
C GLU A 67 14.35 -30.03 -3.75
N GLY A 68 14.71 -29.41 -2.62
CA GLY A 68 16.00 -29.62 -1.96
C GLY A 68 17.19 -28.94 -2.65
N LYS A 69 16.94 -28.06 -3.62
CA LYS A 69 17.97 -27.38 -4.46
C LYS A 69 18.50 -26.11 -3.80
N MET A 70 19.08 -26.25 -2.61
CA MET A 70 19.54 -25.12 -1.79
C MET A 70 20.58 -24.25 -2.49
N VAL A 71 21.54 -24.86 -3.19
CA VAL A 71 22.64 -24.14 -3.87
C VAL A 71 22.10 -23.28 -5.03
N GLU A 72 21.08 -23.78 -5.74
CA GLU A 72 20.45 -23.07 -6.85
C GLU A 72 19.61 -21.89 -6.35
N ALA A 73 18.89 -22.06 -5.25
CA ALA A 73 18.17 -20.97 -4.59
C ALA A 73 19.11 -19.85 -4.13
N VAL A 74 20.24 -20.19 -3.50
CA VAL A 74 21.24 -19.19 -3.07
C VAL A 74 21.85 -18.47 -4.28
N LYS A 75 22.16 -19.20 -5.36
CA LYS A 75 22.67 -18.59 -6.59
C LYS A 75 21.65 -17.59 -7.18
N ARG A 76 20.38 -17.98 -7.23
CA ARG A 76 19.29 -17.16 -7.78
C ARG A 76 19.07 -15.87 -7.00
N VAL A 77 19.10 -15.93 -5.66
CA VAL A 77 19.07 -14.75 -4.78
C VAL A 77 20.26 -13.83 -5.05
N ARG A 78 21.46 -14.41 -5.20
CA ARG A 78 22.68 -13.65 -5.46
C ARG A 78 22.64 -12.89 -6.79
N GLU A 79 22.09 -13.51 -7.82
CA GLU A 79 21.98 -12.94 -9.17
C GLU A 79 20.87 -11.89 -9.29
N SER A 80 19.76 -12.09 -8.58
CA SER A 80 18.60 -11.18 -8.62
C SER A 80 18.74 -9.96 -7.70
N LEU A 81 19.18 -10.18 -6.45
CA LEU A 81 19.26 -9.14 -5.42
C LEU A 81 20.68 -8.57 -5.26
N GLY A 82 21.67 -9.12 -5.98
CA GLY A 82 23.06 -8.64 -5.92
C GLY A 82 23.76 -8.84 -4.58
N LEU A 83 23.22 -9.70 -3.71
CA LEU A 83 23.71 -9.92 -2.35
C LEU A 83 25.06 -10.66 -2.33
N SER A 84 25.81 -10.53 -1.23
CA SER A 84 26.99 -11.36 -1.00
C SER A 84 26.60 -12.84 -0.77
N LEU A 85 27.56 -13.76 -0.87
CA LEU A 85 27.29 -15.19 -0.68
C LEU A 85 26.70 -15.50 0.70
N LEU A 86 27.17 -14.79 1.73
CA LEU A 86 26.69 -14.96 3.10
C LEU A 86 25.25 -14.48 3.25
N GLU A 87 24.96 -13.27 2.76
CA GLU A 87 23.61 -12.68 2.80
C GLU A 87 22.61 -13.49 1.99
N ALA A 88 23.00 -13.96 0.81
CA ALA A 88 22.16 -14.81 -0.02
C ALA A 88 21.82 -16.13 0.69
N LYS A 89 22.79 -16.75 1.37
CA LYS A 89 22.53 -17.94 2.17
C LYS A 89 21.57 -17.66 3.32
N GLN A 90 21.80 -16.58 4.08
CA GLN A 90 20.96 -16.19 5.20
C GLN A 90 19.51 -15.93 4.78
N TYR A 91 19.32 -15.26 3.63
CA TYR A 91 18.00 -15.01 3.07
C TYR A 91 17.25 -16.31 2.76
N VAL A 92 17.91 -17.25 2.09
CA VAL A 92 17.28 -18.53 1.74
C VAL A 92 17.04 -19.41 2.98
N ASP A 93 17.96 -19.41 3.95
CA ASP A 93 17.79 -20.11 5.23
C ASP A 93 16.58 -19.56 6.01
N GLN A 94 16.40 -18.24 6.02
CA GLN A 94 15.23 -17.59 6.61
C GLN A 94 13.95 -18.02 5.88
N LEU A 95 13.93 -17.94 4.55
CA LEU A 95 12.77 -18.31 3.74
C LEU A 95 12.35 -19.78 3.97
N LYS A 96 13.34 -20.68 4.08
CA LYS A 96 13.14 -22.09 4.43
C LYS A 96 12.50 -22.25 5.81
N SER A 97 12.98 -21.49 6.79
CA SER A 97 12.47 -21.55 8.17
C SER A 97 11.03 -21.03 8.29
N GLU A 98 10.70 -19.94 7.59
CA GLU A 98 9.36 -19.34 7.57
C GLU A 98 8.33 -20.27 6.95
N HIS A 99 8.70 -20.96 5.87
CA HIS A 99 7.82 -21.88 5.14
C HIS A 99 7.87 -23.32 5.69
N ARG A 100 8.67 -23.56 6.74
CA ARG A 100 8.88 -24.88 7.38
C ARG A 100 9.18 -25.99 6.36
N LEU A 101 10.08 -25.68 5.42
CA LEU A 101 10.55 -26.56 4.34
C LEU A 101 11.81 -27.36 4.71
#